data_AF-A0A9E4CI18-F1
#
_entry.id   AF-A0A9E4CI18-F1
#
_cell.length_a   1.000
_cell.length_b   1.000
_cell.length_c   1.000
_cell.angle_alpha   90.00
_cell.angle_beta   90.00
_cell.angle_gamma   90.00
#
_symmetry.space_group_name_H-M   'P 1'
#
loop_
_entity.id
_entity.type
_entity.pdbx_description
1 polymer ?
#
loop_
_entity_poly.entity_id
_entity_poly.type
_entity_poly.pdbx_seq_one_letter_code
_entity_poly.pdbx_strand_id
1 'polypeptide(L)'
;MDRLIKLILAGKQPGFEEFLESWGDFFPLLHELEGTPQDPIWHQEGNVRVHTAMVLEEIYRQIDGCGETLAAEQRLVLVLGALLHDVAKPLVTRETEREGRRRIISPGHAERGRAYLALKLGVLGIGFTLQQQVLRLVGHHHDPKFLVIRNRPERDYYRLARQCDLALLYHLELADMRGRICRDREQQIEYIEWFRAFAEEYRLWTTFDPYRHWRDTINTALGAMDQDTRDLVLGEAIRDFEAGRISMPEAALARSYGYRDAFPRLVITCGPSGAGKSSWIANNLPGYEVISLDDLRTGIAGRRSDQSHNSQVLQAAKEMLKAALRAQRPVVWDATNLRIDFRKRLAQLGFDYHALVTLVLFHTPETSLFARNRLRAHPIPEAALARHLEILEWPTPDEAHRIWHIGEDGEMLGIESGGRQ
;
A
#
# COMPACT_ATOMS: atom_id res chain seq x y z
N MET A 1 11.92 20.30 3.61
CA MET A 1 11.02 19.91 4.71
C MET A 1 10.12 21.08 5.04
N ASP A 2 8.81 20.85 4.93
CA ASP A 2 7.73 21.82 5.13
C ASP A 2 7.68 22.44 6.55
N ARG A 3 7.01 23.61 6.70
CA ARG A 3 6.89 24.33 7.97
C ARG A 3 6.10 23.55 9.03
N LEU A 4 4.93 23.02 8.69
CA LEU A 4 4.06 22.32 9.65
C LEU A 4 4.72 21.01 10.09
N ILE A 5 5.45 20.34 9.20
CA ILE A 5 6.27 19.17 9.54
C ILE A 5 7.29 19.50 10.64
N LYS A 6 8.03 20.62 10.50
CA LYS A 6 8.98 21.06 11.52
C LYS A 6 8.31 21.35 12.85
N LEU A 7 7.11 21.95 12.84
CA LEU A 7 6.34 22.23 14.05
C LEU A 7 5.93 20.95 14.78
N ILE A 8 5.41 19.96 14.06
CA ILE A 8 5.00 18.67 14.65
C ILE A 8 6.21 17.93 15.24
N LEU A 9 7.34 17.91 14.52
CA LEU A 9 8.60 17.34 15.02
C LEU A 9 9.12 18.05 16.27
N ALA A 10 8.85 19.35 16.41
CA ALA A 10 9.15 20.13 17.61
C ALA A 10 8.10 20.00 18.73
N GLY A 11 7.10 19.13 18.57
CA GLY A 11 6.06 18.86 19.57
C GLY A 11 4.91 19.87 19.55
N LYS A 12 4.80 20.69 18.51
CA LYS A 12 3.63 21.56 18.31
C LYS A 12 2.48 20.77 17.69
N GLN A 13 1.27 21.28 17.91
CA GLN A 13 0.01 20.61 17.58
C GLN A 13 -0.84 21.54 16.69
N PRO A 14 -0.51 21.68 15.40
CA PRO A 14 -1.27 22.54 14.49
C PRO A 14 -2.70 22.04 14.30
N GLY A 15 -3.65 22.96 14.19
CA GLY A 15 -5.06 22.63 13.95
C GLY A 15 -5.36 22.25 12.49
N PHE A 16 -6.56 21.71 12.25
CA PHE A 16 -7.03 21.39 10.89
C PHE A 16 -6.95 22.59 9.94
N GLU A 17 -7.33 23.79 10.40
CA GLU A 17 -7.32 25.00 9.57
C GLU A 17 -5.91 25.40 9.13
N GLU A 18 -4.90 25.23 9.98
CA GLU A 18 -3.51 25.50 9.60
C GLU A 18 -3.03 24.54 8.50
N PHE A 19 -3.45 23.27 8.57
CA PHE A 19 -3.19 22.30 7.52
C PHE A 19 -3.93 22.62 6.22
N LEU A 20 -5.19 23.02 6.31
CA LEU A 20 -5.98 23.39 5.13
C LEU A 20 -5.37 24.60 4.42
N GLU A 21 -5.01 25.65 5.17
CA GLU A 21 -4.36 26.86 4.62
C GLU A 21 -3.01 26.54 3.99
N SER A 22 -2.22 25.67 4.61
CA SER A 22 -0.86 25.38 4.13
C SER A 22 -0.81 24.34 3.01
N TRP A 23 -1.71 23.35 3.04
CA TRP A 23 -1.60 22.16 2.19
C TRP A 23 -2.81 21.90 1.29
N GLY A 24 -3.86 22.71 1.36
CA GLY A 24 -5.05 22.56 0.51
C GLY A 24 -4.73 22.51 -0.99
N ASP A 25 -3.78 23.31 -1.45
CA ASP A 25 -3.32 23.30 -2.85
C ASP A 25 -2.59 22.01 -3.25
N PHE A 26 -1.85 21.40 -2.31
CA PHE A 26 -1.13 20.14 -2.54
C PHE A 26 -2.05 18.91 -2.41
N PHE A 27 -3.04 18.99 -1.53
CA PHE A 27 -4.03 17.97 -1.29
C PHE A 27 -5.45 18.55 -1.47
N PRO A 28 -5.93 18.77 -2.71
CA PRO A 28 -7.22 19.40 -2.98
C PRO A 28 -8.43 18.77 -2.26
N LEU A 29 -8.40 17.45 -2.02
CA LEU A 29 -9.46 16.76 -1.28
C LEU A 29 -9.67 17.26 0.16
N LEU A 30 -8.69 17.95 0.76
CA LEU A 30 -8.86 18.59 2.05
C LEU A 30 -9.96 19.67 2.02
N HIS A 31 -10.08 20.41 0.90
CA HIS A 31 -11.16 21.38 0.71
C HIS A 31 -12.54 20.72 0.55
N GLU A 32 -12.58 19.47 0.11
CA GLU A 32 -13.84 18.74 -0.13
C GLU A 32 -14.39 18.06 1.13
N LEU A 33 -13.62 17.97 2.22
CA LEU A 33 -14.04 17.28 3.44
C LEU A 33 -15.25 17.94 4.12
N GLU A 34 -15.38 19.26 4.03
CA GLU A 34 -16.52 19.99 4.61
C GLU A 34 -17.82 19.67 3.87
N GLY A 35 -17.75 19.53 2.55
CA GLY A 35 -18.89 19.18 1.69
C GLY A 35 -19.24 17.69 1.69
N THR A 36 -18.45 16.84 2.35
CA THR A 36 -18.66 15.39 2.34
C THR A 36 -19.51 14.95 3.55
N PRO A 37 -20.79 14.56 3.36
CA PRO A 37 -21.65 14.20 4.46
C PRO A 37 -21.28 12.83 5.04
N GLN A 38 -21.60 12.61 6.32
CA GLN A 38 -21.50 11.31 6.97
C GLN A 38 -22.88 10.83 7.44
N ASP A 39 -22.97 9.55 7.82
CA ASP A 39 -24.22 8.94 8.26
C ASP A 39 -24.65 9.52 9.62
N PRO A 40 -25.85 10.11 9.75
CA PRO A 40 -26.24 10.85 10.96
C PRO A 40 -26.44 9.97 12.20
N ILE A 41 -26.43 8.64 12.06
CA ILE A 41 -26.50 7.70 13.21
C ILE A 41 -25.09 7.35 13.68
N TRP A 42 -24.19 7.06 12.73
CA TRP A 42 -22.82 6.66 13.03
C TRP A 42 -21.87 7.85 13.22
N HIS A 43 -22.25 9.03 12.74
CA HIS A 43 -21.45 10.25 12.73
C HIS A 43 -22.35 11.47 13.00
N GLN A 44 -22.77 11.65 14.25
CA GLN A 44 -23.64 12.78 14.63
C GLN A 44 -22.89 14.12 14.65
N GLU A 45 -21.56 14.10 14.61
CA GLU A 45 -20.69 15.27 14.47
C GLU A 45 -20.83 15.98 13.11
N GLY A 46 -21.38 15.32 12.10
CA GLY A 46 -21.76 15.93 10.84
C GLY A 46 -20.92 15.48 9.64
N ASN A 47 -19.95 16.29 9.22
CA ASN A 47 -19.18 16.07 7.99
C ASN A 47 -17.75 15.57 8.27
N VAL A 48 -17.07 15.13 7.20
CA VAL A 48 -15.72 14.55 7.31
C VAL A 48 -14.71 15.56 7.88
N ARG A 49 -14.84 16.86 7.58
CA ARG A 49 -13.96 17.90 8.15
C ARG A 49 -14.05 17.94 9.67
N VAL A 50 -15.27 18.04 10.21
CA VAL A 50 -15.50 18.11 11.66
C VAL A 50 -14.96 16.85 12.34
N HIS A 51 -15.28 15.67 11.79
CA HIS A 51 -14.74 14.40 12.26
C HIS A 51 -13.21 14.40 12.29
N THR A 52 -12.56 14.77 11.18
CA THR A 52 -11.09 14.80 11.08
C THR A 52 -10.45 15.74 12.11
N ALA A 53 -11.04 16.91 12.36
CA ALA A 53 -10.59 17.83 13.40
C ALA A 53 -10.71 17.23 14.81
N MET A 54 -11.83 16.56 15.12
CA MET A 54 -12.02 15.86 16.39
C MET A 54 -11.00 14.73 16.58
N VAL A 55 -10.70 13.96 15.53
CA VAL A 55 -9.67 12.89 15.57
C VAL A 55 -8.28 13.47 15.81
N LEU A 56 -7.93 14.61 15.21
CA LEU A 56 -6.66 15.31 15.48
C LEU A 56 -6.55 15.72 16.96
N GLU A 57 -7.61 16.30 17.52
CA GLU A 57 -7.64 16.67 18.95
C GLU A 57 -7.50 15.46 19.87
N GLU A 58 -8.13 14.32 19.54
CA GLU A 58 -7.94 13.06 20.27
C GLU A 58 -6.50 12.56 20.20
N ILE A 59 -5.85 12.64 19.04
CA ILE A 59 -4.44 12.27 18.91
C ILE A 59 -3.55 13.16 19.77
N TYR A 60 -3.78 14.47 19.80
CA TYR A 60 -3.04 15.38 20.66
C TYR A 60 -3.24 15.08 22.15
N ARG A 61 -4.48 14.80 22.56
CA ARG A 61 -4.78 14.36 23.93
C ARG A 61 -4.10 13.04 24.28
N GLN A 62 -4.03 12.09 23.35
CA GLN A 62 -3.27 10.85 23.55
C GLN A 62 -1.77 11.12 23.70
N ILE A 63 -1.18 11.96 22.84
CA ILE A 63 0.25 12.32 22.90
C ILE A 63 0.59 12.98 24.25
N ASP A 64 -0.25 13.90 24.73
CA ASP A 64 -0.01 14.63 25.98
C ASP A 64 -0.28 13.76 27.23
N GLY A 65 -1.20 12.80 27.12
CA GLY A 65 -1.61 11.92 28.22
C GLY A 65 -0.83 10.60 28.33
N CYS A 66 -0.06 10.21 27.31
CA CYS A 66 0.76 8.99 27.37
C CYS A 66 1.96 9.19 28.31
N GLY A 67 2.05 8.37 29.36
CA GLY A 67 3.26 8.28 30.19
C GLY A 67 4.48 7.72 29.44
N GLU A 68 4.27 7.12 28.27
CA GLU A 68 5.31 6.71 27.33
C GLU A 68 5.57 7.83 26.31
N THR A 69 6.82 8.29 26.22
CA THR A 69 7.20 9.34 25.26
C THR A 69 7.31 8.77 23.84
N LEU A 70 6.33 9.04 22.98
CA LEU A 70 6.42 8.73 21.54
C LEU A 70 7.60 9.46 20.91
N ALA A 71 8.34 8.76 20.05
CA ALA A 71 9.39 9.39 19.25
C ALA A 71 8.80 10.48 18.36
N ALA A 72 9.59 11.52 18.04
CA ALA A 72 9.13 12.64 17.23
C ALA A 72 8.56 12.22 15.87
N GLU A 73 9.17 11.20 15.26
CA GLU A 73 8.72 10.61 14.00
C GLU A 73 7.40 9.83 14.13
N GLN A 74 7.21 9.07 15.21
CA GLN A 74 5.95 8.38 15.50
C GLN A 74 4.81 9.37 15.70
N ARG A 75 5.08 10.46 16.43
CA ARG A 75 4.13 11.58 16.59
C ARG A 75 3.77 12.18 15.24
N LEU A 76 4.76 12.46 14.39
CA LEU A 76 4.52 12.98 13.05
C LEU A 76 3.63 12.05 12.24
N VAL A 77 3.93 10.75 12.23
CA VAL A 77 3.16 9.73 11.52
C VAL A 77 1.72 9.65 12.02
N LEU A 78 1.48 9.72 13.33
CA LEU A 78 0.11 9.73 13.89
C LEU A 78 -0.67 10.99 13.52
N VAL A 79 -0.05 12.17 13.59
CA VAL A 79 -0.71 13.43 13.23
C VAL A 79 -1.08 13.44 11.74
N LEU A 80 -0.16 13.02 10.87
CA LEU A 80 -0.47 12.89 9.44
C LEU A 80 -1.50 11.80 9.17
N GLY A 81 -1.44 10.68 9.89
CA GLY A 81 -2.45 9.62 9.83
C GLY A 81 -3.84 10.14 10.17
N ALA A 82 -3.99 10.88 11.27
CA ALA A 82 -5.26 11.47 11.68
C ALA A 82 -5.80 12.48 10.67
N LEU A 83 -4.97 13.40 10.18
CA LEU A 83 -5.38 14.37 9.16
C LEU A 83 -5.86 13.70 7.87
N LEU A 84 -5.23 12.59 7.48
CA LEU A 84 -5.37 12.03 6.13
C LEU A 84 -6.13 10.69 6.05
N HIS A 85 -6.49 10.06 7.17
CA HIS A 85 -7.11 8.71 7.17
C HIS A 85 -8.37 8.63 6.30
N ASP A 86 -9.14 9.71 6.28
CA ASP A 86 -10.42 9.84 5.58
C ASP A 86 -10.35 10.74 4.33
N VAL A 87 -9.14 11.13 3.88
CA VAL A 87 -8.94 12.13 2.82
C VAL A 87 -9.66 11.79 1.50
N ALA A 88 -9.89 10.51 1.23
CA ALA A 88 -10.55 10.05 0.00
C ALA A 88 -12.04 9.74 0.16
N LYS A 89 -12.67 10.00 1.32
CA LYS A 89 -14.14 9.93 1.45
C LYS A 89 -14.87 10.75 0.36
N PRO A 90 -14.47 12.00 0.02
CA PRO A 90 -15.13 12.78 -1.04
C PRO A 90 -15.28 12.04 -2.37
N LEU A 91 -14.31 11.18 -2.70
CA LEU A 91 -14.28 10.43 -3.96
C LEU A 91 -15.24 9.24 -4.03
N VAL A 92 -15.66 8.71 -2.88
CA VAL A 92 -16.37 7.41 -2.82
C VAL A 92 -17.65 7.43 -1.99
N THR A 93 -17.92 8.53 -1.26
CA THR A 93 -19.12 8.71 -0.47
C THR A 93 -20.36 8.69 -1.36
N ARG A 94 -21.35 7.88 -0.96
CA ARG A 94 -22.64 7.77 -1.64
C ARG A 94 -23.74 7.36 -0.68
N GLU A 95 -24.98 7.69 -1.04
CA GLU A 95 -26.16 7.16 -0.40
C GLU A 95 -26.41 5.71 -0.83
N THR A 96 -26.91 4.90 0.10
CA THR A 96 -27.37 3.53 -0.13
C THR A 96 -28.60 3.27 0.72
N GLU A 97 -29.43 2.31 0.31
CA GLU A 97 -30.48 1.78 1.17
C GLU A 97 -29.96 0.56 1.95
N ARG A 98 -30.20 0.50 3.26
CA ARG A 98 -29.95 -0.67 4.10
C ARG A 98 -31.12 -0.84 5.06
N GLU A 99 -31.71 -2.03 5.09
CA GLU A 99 -32.85 -2.35 5.97
C GLU A 99 -34.00 -1.34 5.87
N GLY A 100 -34.32 -0.89 4.65
CA GLY A 100 -35.38 0.10 4.38
C GLY A 100 -35.06 1.53 4.84
N ARG A 101 -33.81 1.81 5.22
CA ARG A 101 -33.35 3.14 5.64
C ARG A 101 -32.26 3.65 4.71
N ARG A 102 -32.29 4.94 4.38
CA ARG A 102 -31.18 5.62 3.72
C ARG A 102 -29.98 5.70 4.66
N ARG A 103 -28.81 5.29 4.17
CA ARG A 103 -27.52 5.34 4.87
C ARG A 103 -26.49 6.00 3.96
N ILE A 104 -25.48 6.63 4.57
CA ILE A 104 -24.34 7.19 3.84
C ILE A 104 -23.13 6.29 4.09
N ILE A 105 -22.46 5.87 3.02
CA ILE A 105 -21.30 4.99 3.10
C ILE A 105 -20.15 5.49 2.22
N SER A 106 -18.92 5.18 2.63
CA SER A 106 -17.69 5.51 1.88
C SER A 106 -16.85 4.25 1.64
N PRO A 107 -17.31 3.28 0.83
CA PRO A 107 -16.62 2.02 0.66
C PRO A 107 -15.29 2.20 -0.08
N GLY A 108 -14.22 1.60 0.46
CA GLY A 108 -12.87 1.63 -0.14
C GLY A 108 -12.11 2.95 0.06
N HIS A 109 -12.59 3.86 0.92
CA HIS A 109 -11.94 5.17 1.12
C HIS A 109 -10.51 5.04 1.67
N ALA A 110 -10.22 4.04 2.50
CA ALA A 110 -8.88 3.82 3.06
C ALA A 110 -7.86 3.50 1.96
N GLU A 111 -8.18 2.54 1.09
CA GLU A 111 -7.32 2.14 -0.02
C GLU A 111 -7.18 3.25 -1.06
N ARG A 112 -8.27 3.99 -1.31
CA ARG A 112 -8.26 5.17 -2.19
C ARG A 112 -7.44 6.32 -1.62
N GLY A 113 -7.51 6.54 -0.31
CA GLY A 113 -6.71 7.54 0.41
C GLY A 113 -5.22 7.22 0.29
N ARG A 114 -4.84 5.98 0.56
CA ARG A 114 -3.46 5.51 0.36
C ARG A 114 -2.98 5.74 -1.08
N ALA A 115 -3.79 5.38 -2.07
CA ALA A 115 -3.41 5.54 -3.47
C ALA A 115 -3.27 6.99 -3.91
N TYR A 116 -4.19 7.85 -3.47
CA TYR A 116 -4.15 9.29 -3.70
C TYR A 116 -2.86 9.92 -3.13
N LEU A 117 -2.46 9.52 -1.92
CA LEU A 117 -1.31 10.08 -1.22
C LEU A 117 0.04 9.55 -1.72
N ALA A 118 0.09 8.35 -2.28
CA ALA A 118 1.33 7.64 -2.59
C ALA A 118 2.29 8.42 -3.50
N LEU A 119 1.75 9.25 -4.41
CA LEU A 119 2.54 10.08 -5.34
C LEU A 119 2.52 11.57 -4.99
N LYS A 120 2.01 11.94 -3.81
CA LYS A 120 1.84 13.33 -3.37
C LYS A 120 2.61 13.65 -2.09
N LEU A 121 2.80 12.70 -1.17
CA LEU A 121 3.44 12.95 0.13
C LEU A 121 4.88 13.47 0.02
N GLY A 122 5.59 13.18 -1.08
CA GLY A 122 6.95 13.67 -1.31
C GLY A 122 7.08 15.20 -1.23
N VAL A 123 6.02 15.96 -1.54
CA VAL A 123 6.02 17.43 -1.49
C VAL A 123 6.29 17.98 -0.08
N LEU A 124 5.96 17.21 0.96
CA LEU A 124 6.17 17.61 2.36
C LEU A 124 7.65 17.54 2.77
N GLY A 125 8.48 16.87 1.96
CA GLY A 125 9.90 16.69 2.22
C GLY A 125 10.19 15.84 3.47
N ILE A 126 9.31 14.87 3.76
CA ILE A 126 9.53 13.81 4.76
C ILE A 126 10.23 12.62 4.10
N GLY A 127 11.06 11.90 4.85
CA GLY A 127 11.81 10.75 4.33
C GLY A 127 10.92 9.60 3.85
N PHE A 128 11.43 8.79 2.93
CA PHE A 128 10.70 7.67 2.30
C PHE A 128 10.05 6.72 3.33
N THR A 129 10.77 6.34 4.39
CA THR A 129 10.26 5.48 5.46
C THR A 129 9.02 6.06 6.15
N LEU A 130 9.04 7.36 6.46
CA LEU A 130 7.91 8.05 7.09
C LEU A 130 6.72 8.16 6.13
N GLN A 131 6.97 8.42 4.85
CA GLN A 131 5.91 8.39 3.83
C GLN A 131 5.22 7.03 3.82
N GLN A 132 5.99 5.93 3.77
CA GLN A 132 5.40 4.59 3.80
C GLN A 132 4.59 4.35 5.07
N GLN A 133 5.08 4.75 6.24
CA GLN A 133 4.32 4.61 7.49
C GLN A 133 2.99 5.36 7.47
N VAL A 134 2.94 6.59 6.95
CA VAL A 134 1.68 7.35 6.79
C VAL A 134 0.74 6.64 5.81
N LEU A 135 1.24 6.19 4.65
CA LEU A 135 0.44 5.45 3.66
C LEU A 135 -0.17 4.16 4.25
N ARG A 136 0.60 3.46 5.08
CA ARG A 136 0.19 2.23 5.75
C ARG A 136 -0.89 2.52 6.81
N LEU A 137 -0.72 3.56 7.62
CA LEU A 137 -1.76 3.98 8.57
C LEU A 137 -3.06 4.35 7.85
N VAL A 138 -3.00 5.23 6.84
CA VAL A 138 -4.19 5.66 6.09
C VAL A 138 -4.89 4.46 5.44
N GLY A 139 -4.12 3.56 4.81
CA GLY A 139 -4.66 2.40 4.11
C GLY A 139 -5.25 1.30 5.00
N HIS A 140 -4.93 1.28 6.29
CA HIS A 140 -5.34 0.22 7.22
C HIS A 140 -6.08 0.71 8.47
N HIS A 141 -6.39 2.01 8.57
CA HIS A 141 -6.85 2.63 9.83
C HIS A 141 -8.09 2.00 10.49
N HIS A 142 -8.92 1.27 9.73
CA HIS A 142 -10.10 0.58 10.26
C HIS A 142 -9.97 -0.94 10.37
N ASP A 143 -8.83 -1.50 9.95
CA ASP A 143 -8.58 -2.95 9.98
C ASP A 143 -8.56 -3.55 11.40
N PRO A 144 -8.00 -2.89 12.43
CA PRO A 144 -7.86 -3.50 13.75
C PRO A 144 -9.18 -4.00 14.32
N LYS A 145 -10.22 -3.15 14.40
CA LYS A 145 -11.55 -3.61 14.86
C LYS A 145 -12.14 -4.69 13.96
N PHE A 146 -11.90 -4.66 12.66
CA PHE A 146 -12.46 -5.65 11.73
C PHE A 146 -11.81 -7.03 11.88
N LEU A 147 -10.54 -7.10 12.31
CA LEU A 147 -9.92 -8.38 12.68
C LEU A 147 -10.68 -9.02 13.85
N VAL A 148 -11.01 -8.23 14.86
CA VAL A 148 -11.71 -8.68 16.06
C VAL A 148 -13.16 -9.05 15.75
N ILE A 149 -13.93 -8.14 15.15
CA ILE A 149 -15.35 -8.36 14.83
C ILE A 149 -15.56 -9.59 13.96
N ARG A 150 -14.62 -9.87 13.04
CA ARG A 150 -14.70 -11.02 12.13
C ARG A 150 -14.02 -12.27 12.68
N ASN A 151 -13.58 -12.25 13.94
CA ASN A 151 -12.87 -13.34 14.61
C ASN A 151 -11.74 -13.91 13.74
N ARG A 152 -10.87 -13.02 13.24
CA ARG A 152 -9.79 -13.40 12.33
C ARG A 152 -8.68 -14.14 13.07
N PRO A 153 -8.03 -15.12 12.43
CA PRO A 153 -6.97 -15.91 13.07
C PRO A 153 -5.68 -15.09 13.25
N GLU A 154 -4.79 -15.54 14.14
CA GLU A 154 -3.45 -14.97 14.39
C GLU A 154 -2.69 -14.60 13.11
N ARG A 155 -2.69 -15.45 12.09
CA ARG A 155 -2.01 -15.20 10.81
C ARG A 155 -2.49 -13.94 10.07
N ASP A 156 -3.72 -13.49 10.30
CA ASP A 156 -4.22 -12.22 9.75
C ASP A 156 -3.62 -11.02 10.51
N TYR A 157 -3.34 -11.16 11.81
CA TYR A 157 -2.61 -10.16 12.59
C TYR A 157 -1.15 -10.06 12.14
N TYR A 158 -0.47 -11.18 11.86
CA TYR A 158 0.87 -11.17 11.26
C TYR A 158 0.89 -10.46 9.90
N ARG A 159 -0.11 -10.74 9.06
CA ARG A 159 -0.29 -10.07 7.76
C ARG A 159 -0.49 -8.56 7.93
N LEU A 160 -1.21 -8.10 8.94
CA LEU A 160 -1.33 -6.67 9.22
C LEU A 160 -0.02 -6.09 9.80
N ALA A 161 0.61 -6.78 10.74
CA ALA A 161 1.85 -6.36 11.40
C ALA A 161 3.02 -6.20 10.44
N ARG A 162 3.07 -7.00 9.37
CA ARG A 162 4.14 -6.88 8.36
C ARG A 162 3.92 -5.71 7.40
N GLN A 163 2.72 -5.11 7.44
CA GLN A 163 2.35 -3.96 6.61
C GLN A 163 2.31 -2.68 7.42
N CYS A 164 1.90 -2.71 8.68
CA CYS A 164 1.72 -1.52 9.49
C CYS A 164 2.20 -1.73 10.93
N ASP A 165 2.63 -0.65 11.58
CA ASP A 165 2.89 -0.63 13.02
C ASP A 165 1.56 -0.75 13.77
N LEU A 166 1.38 -1.83 14.51
CA LEU A 166 0.11 -2.13 15.17
C LEU A 166 -0.19 -1.16 16.32
N ALA A 167 0.84 -0.67 17.02
CA ALA A 167 0.65 0.30 18.09
C ALA A 167 0.20 1.65 17.53
N LEU A 168 0.86 2.15 16.48
CA LEU A 168 0.44 3.40 15.83
C LEU A 168 -0.96 3.25 15.21
N LEU A 169 -1.27 2.09 14.64
CA LEU A 169 -2.58 1.82 14.04
C LEU A 169 -3.69 1.79 15.09
N TYR A 170 -3.44 1.18 16.26
CA TYR A 170 -4.34 1.24 17.39
C TYR A 170 -4.58 2.67 17.87
N HIS A 171 -3.53 3.48 18.03
CA HIS A 171 -3.69 4.86 18.51
C HIS A 171 -4.53 5.70 17.54
N LEU A 172 -4.32 5.50 16.23
CA LEU A 172 -5.11 6.15 15.19
C LEU A 172 -6.58 5.70 15.22
N GLU A 173 -6.86 4.39 15.26
CA GLU A 173 -8.25 3.92 15.26
C GLU A 173 -8.98 4.27 16.56
N LEU A 174 -8.28 4.24 17.70
CA LEU A 174 -8.82 4.67 18.98
C LEU A 174 -9.19 6.16 18.96
N ALA A 175 -8.35 7.01 18.34
CA ALA A 175 -8.68 8.41 18.12
C ALA A 175 -9.88 8.58 17.16
N ASP A 176 -9.95 7.80 16.09
CA ASP A 176 -11.10 7.77 15.16
C ASP A 176 -12.41 7.45 15.88
N MET A 177 -12.41 6.50 16.82
CA MET A 177 -13.61 6.19 17.60
C MET A 177 -13.92 7.22 18.68
N ARG A 178 -12.92 7.74 19.39
CA ARG A 178 -13.14 8.75 20.44
C ARG A 178 -13.58 10.09 19.87
N GLY A 179 -13.09 10.45 18.67
CA GLY A 179 -13.41 11.66 17.93
C GLY A 179 -14.76 11.61 17.20
N ARG A 180 -15.61 10.62 17.50
CA ARG A 180 -16.90 10.39 16.87
C ARG A 180 -18.04 10.54 17.88
N ILE A 181 -19.20 10.99 17.41
CA ILE A 181 -20.45 11.03 18.18
C ILE A 181 -21.40 9.95 17.67
N CYS A 182 -21.42 8.79 18.32
CA CYS A 182 -22.31 7.68 17.98
C CYS A 182 -22.78 6.92 19.22
N ARG A 183 -23.87 6.14 19.08
CA ARG A 183 -24.48 5.41 20.22
C ARG A 183 -23.70 4.17 20.64
N ASP A 184 -22.98 3.56 19.71
CA ASP A 184 -22.22 2.32 19.89
C ASP A 184 -20.73 2.57 20.17
N ARG A 185 -20.35 3.81 20.48
CA ARG A 185 -18.95 4.23 20.60
C ARG A 185 -18.16 3.37 21.59
N GLU A 186 -18.71 3.14 22.78
CA GLU A 186 -18.05 2.36 23.83
C GLU A 186 -17.81 0.91 23.38
N GLN A 187 -18.77 0.30 22.67
CA GLN A 187 -18.60 -1.03 22.09
C GLN A 187 -17.52 -1.06 21.00
N GLN A 188 -17.46 -0.04 20.14
CA GLN A 188 -16.40 0.05 19.13
C GLN A 188 -15.00 0.18 19.77
N ILE A 189 -14.89 0.93 20.87
CA ILE A 189 -13.65 1.04 21.64
C ILE A 189 -13.26 -0.30 22.26
N GLU A 190 -14.21 -1.08 22.80
CA GLU A 190 -13.93 -2.42 23.32
C GLU A 190 -13.31 -3.34 22.27
N TYR A 191 -13.78 -3.30 21.01
CA TYR A 191 -13.16 -4.08 19.93
C TYR A 191 -11.71 -3.68 19.66
N ILE A 192 -11.38 -2.40 19.79
CA ILE A 192 -10.01 -1.90 19.59
C ILE A 192 -9.10 -2.30 20.76
N GLU A 193 -9.62 -2.31 21.99
CA GLU A 193 -8.88 -2.83 23.16
C GLU A 193 -8.64 -4.34 23.04
N TRP A 194 -9.60 -5.13 22.54
CA TRP A 194 -9.37 -6.54 22.25
C TRP A 194 -8.34 -6.74 21.16
N PHE A 195 -8.32 -5.89 20.13
CA PHE A 195 -7.28 -5.94 19.11
C PHE A 195 -5.89 -5.79 19.73
N ARG A 196 -5.72 -4.81 20.64
CA ARG A 196 -4.46 -4.62 21.37
C ARG A 196 -4.10 -5.87 22.17
N ALA A 197 -5.04 -6.43 22.94
CA ALA A 197 -4.79 -7.64 23.73
C ALA A 197 -4.32 -8.82 22.87
N PHE A 198 -4.97 -9.06 21.72
CA PHE A 198 -4.52 -10.09 20.77
C PHE A 198 -3.15 -9.78 20.17
N ALA A 199 -2.88 -8.53 19.80
CA ALA A 199 -1.58 -8.14 19.26
C ALA A 199 -0.44 -8.31 20.29
N GLU A 200 -0.71 -8.08 21.58
CA GLU A 200 0.23 -8.34 22.67
C GLU A 200 0.42 -9.85 22.90
N GLU A 201 -0.67 -10.63 22.94
CA GLU A 201 -0.65 -12.10 23.06
C GLU A 201 0.19 -12.75 21.95
N TYR A 202 0.01 -12.30 20.70
CA TYR A 202 0.76 -12.77 19.54
C TYR A 202 2.17 -12.16 19.41
N ARG A 203 2.57 -11.29 20.35
CA ARG A 203 3.88 -10.60 20.38
C ARG A 203 4.14 -9.70 19.15
N LEU A 204 3.08 -9.09 18.63
CA LEU A 204 3.10 -8.21 17.46
C LEU A 204 3.06 -6.71 17.81
N TRP A 205 2.75 -6.35 19.06
CA TRP A 205 2.50 -4.97 19.48
C TRP A 205 3.64 -3.98 19.19
N THR A 206 4.88 -4.36 19.53
CA THR A 206 6.10 -3.52 19.35
C THR A 206 7.04 -4.10 18.30
N THR A 207 6.55 -5.03 17.49
CA THR A 207 7.35 -5.75 16.50
C THR A 207 7.49 -4.91 15.24
N PHE A 208 8.74 -4.65 14.84
CA PHE A 208 9.05 -4.01 13.57
C PHE A 208 8.93 -5.02 12.40
N ASP A 209 9.34 -6.27 12.62
CA ASP A 209 9.39 -7.33 11.61
C ASP A 209 8.82 -8.64 12.18
N PRO A 210 7.55 -8.96 11.90
CA PRO A 210 6.88 -10.12 12.51
C PRO A 210 7.40 -11.46 11.98
N TYR A 211 8.15 -11.45 10.88
CA TYR A 211 8.74 -12.65 10.29
C TYR A 211 10.25 -12.73 10.54
N ARG A 212 10.81 -11.97 11.49
CA ARG A 212 12.24 -12.00 11.84
C ARG A 212 12.74 -13.42 12.08
N HIS A 213 12.07 -14.16 12.97
CA HIS A 213 12.44 -15.55 13.29
C HIS A 213 12.43 -16.46 12.06
N TRP A 214 11.46 -16.28 11.16
CA TRP A 214 11.35 -17.05 9.93
C TRP A 214 12.50 -16.73 8.96
N ARG A 215 12.79 -15.44 8.79
CA ARG A 215 13.90 -14.95 7.96
C ARG A 215 15.24 -15.44 8.49
N ASP A 216 15.49 -15.34 9.80
CA ASP A 216 16.74 -15.78 10.41
C ASP A 216 16.95 -17.29 10.24
N THR A 217 15.88 -18.08 10.43
CA THR A 217 15.90 -19.53 10.24
C THR A 217 16.21 -19.90 8.79
N ILE A 218 15.52 -19.27 7.84
CA ILE A 218 15.72 -19.53 6.40
C ILE A 218 17.10 -19.07 5.94
N ASN A 219 17.54 -17.88 6.37
CA ASN A 219 18.86 -17.34 6.03
C ASN A 219 19.99 -18.21 6.56
N THR A 220 19.84 -18.76 7.77
CA THR A 220 20.82 -19.68 8.35
C THR A 220 20.86 -20.99 7.57
N ALA A 221 19.70 -21.60 7.32
CA ALA A 221 19.62 -22.89 6.63
C ALA A 221 20.09 -22.83 5.16
N LEU A 222 19.84 -21.69 4.49
CA LEU A 222 20.17 -21.47 3.08
C LEU A 222 21.32 -20.45 2.93
N GLY A 223 22.21 -20.35 3.91
CA GLY A 223 23.30 -19.36 3.92
C GLY A 223 24.28 -19.51 2.75
N ALA A 224 24.41 -20.71 2.19
CA ALA A 224 25.23 -20.98 1.01
C ALA A 224 24.56 -20.63 -0.33
N MET A 225 23.24 -20.40 -0.35
CA MET A 225 22.49 -20.04 -1.56
C MET A 225 22.55 -18.52 -1.80
N ASP A 226 22.11 -18.07 -2.98
CA ASP A 226 22.05 -16.64 -3.28
C ASP A 226 20.87 -15.94 -2.56
N GLN A 227 20.85 -14.60 -2.60
CA GLN A 227 19.80 -13.81 -1.95
C GLN A 227 18.42 -14.04 -2.59
N ASP A 228 18.35 -14.23 -3.90
CA ASP A 228 17.10 -14.49 -4.61
C ASP A 228 16.43 -15.78 -4.10
N THR A 229 17.22 -16.82 -3.87
CA THR A 229 16.74 -18.10 -3.35
C THR A 229 16.19 -17.94 -1.94
N ARG A 230 16.89 -17.20 -1.08
CA ARG A 230 16.41 -16.91 0.28
C ARG A 230 15.13 -16.07 0.27
N ASP A 231 15.06 -15.06 -0.59
CA ASP A 231 13.88 -14.21 -0.74
C ASP A 231 12.67 -15.01 -1.27
N LEU A 232 12.89 -15.92 -2.23
CA LEU A 232 11.86 -16.82 -2.75
C LEU A 232 11.31 -17.71 -1.62
N VAL A 233 12.20 -18.41 -0.92
CA VAL A 233 11.79 -19.35 0.13
C VAL A 233 11.11 -18.62 1.29
N LEU A 234 11.59 -17.44 1.69
CA LEU A 234 10.92 -16.62 2.70
C LEU A 234 9.55 -16.12 2.21
N GLY A 235 9.46 -15.64 0.98
CA GLY A 235 8.21 -15.17 0.39
C GLY A 235 7.15 -16.26 0.33
N GLU A 236 7.52 -17.45 -0.13
CA GLU A 236 6.62 -18.62 -0.14
C GLU A 236 6.27 -19.09 1.28
N ALA A 237 7.22 -19.05 2.22
CA ALA A 237 6.97 -19.38 3.62
C ALA A 237 5.88 -18.48 4.24
N ILE A 238 6.00 -17.17 4.04
CA ILE A 238 5.03 -16.19 4.53
C ILE A 238 3.67 -16.43 3.88
N ARG A 239 3.63 -16.64 2.56
CA ARG A 239 2.39 -16.93 1.84
C ARG A 239 1.72 -18.22 2.31
N ASP A 240 2.51 -19.26 2.57
CA ASP A 240 2.01 -20.53 3.09
C ASP A 240 1.48 -20.39 4.52
N PHE A 241 2.18 -19.65 5.39
CA PHE A 241 1.72 -19.37 6.76
C PHE A 241 0.42 -18.56 6.78
N GLU A 242 0.37 -17.45 6.01
CA GLU A 242 -0.80 -16.58 5.96
C GLU A 242 -2.03 -17.25 5.34
N ALA A 243 -1.81 -18.28 4.52
CA ALA A 243 -2.87 -19.15 4.00
C ALA A 243 -3.22 -20.32 4.93
N GLY A 244 -2.50 -20.52 6.03
CA GLY A 244 -2.71 -21.61 6.98
C GLY A 244 -2.21 -22.98 6.48
N ARG A 245 -1.29 -23.02 5.51
CA ARG A 245 -0.70 -24.25 4.97
C ARG A 245 0.47 -24.77 5.82
N ILE A 246 1.18 -23.88 6.51
CA ILE A 246 2.26 -24.20 7.44
C ILE A 246 2.16 -23.34 8.70
N SER A 247 2.82 -23.77 9.78
CA SER A 247 2.88 -23.06 11.05
C SER A 247 4.31 -22.74 11.53
N MET A 248 5.33 -23.23 10.82
CA MET A 248 6.74 -23.10 11.22
C MET A 248 7.66 -22.99 9.98
N PRO A 249 8.79 -22.26 10.08
CA PRO A 249 9.70 -22.03 8.95
C PRO A 249 10.38 -23.31 8.43
N GLU A 250 10.58 -24.32 9.27
CA GLU A 250 11.16 -25.62 8.86
C GLU A 250 10.30 -26.34 7.83
N ALA A 251 8.98 -26.19 7.93
CA ALA A 251 8.05 -26.73 6.94
C ALA A 251 8.22 -26.03 5.58
N ALA A 252 8.53 -24.73 5.57
CA ALA A 252 8.84 -24.01 4.33
C ALA A 252 10.15 -24.50 3.71
N LEU A 253 11.20 -24.72 4.52
CA LEU A 253 12.46 -25.30 4.06
C LEU A 253 12.24 -26.67 3.40
N ALA A 254 11.44 -27.53 4.03
CA ALA A 254 11.08 -28.85 3.48
C ALA A 254 10.30 -28.75 2.16
N ARG A 255 9.40 -27.77 2.03
CA ARG A 255 8.62 -27.53 0.80
C ARG A 255 9.45 -26.92 -0.32
N SER A 256 10.52 -26.19 0.02
CA SER A 256 11.38 -25.52 -0.96
C SER A 256 12.30 -26.44 -1.76
N TYR A 257 12.56 -27.67 -1.30
CA TYR A 257 13.50 -28.60 -1.96
C TYR A 257 13.17 -28.85 -3.45
N GLY A 258 11.90 -28.78 -3.84
CA GLY A 258 11.48 -29.04 -5.22
C GLY A 258 11.78 -27.93 -6.23
N TYR A 259 12.08 -26.70 -5.77
CA TYR A 259 12.21 -25.54 -6.65
C TYR A 259 13.38 -24.59 -6.32
N ARG A 260 13.98 -24.68 -5.13
CA ARG A 260 14.96 -23.69 -4.66
C ARG A 260 16.28 -23.67 -5.46
N ASP A 261 16.61 -24.76 -6.16
CA ASP A 261 17.85 -24.84 -6.94
C ASP A 261 17.73 -24.18 -8.32
N ALA A 262 16.51 -24.08 -8.87
CA ALA A 262 16.24 -23.45 -10.15
C ALA A 262 14.79 -22.97 -10.23
N PHE A 263 14.61 -21.65 -10.41
CA PHE A 263 13.31 -21.01 -10.46
C PHE A 263 13.29 -19.80 -11.42
N PRO A 264 12.14 -19.49 -12.04
CA PRO A 264 12.00 -18.30 -12.86
C PRO A 264 11.98 -17.01 -12.01
N ARG A 265 12.29 -15.88 -12.64
CA ARG A 265 12.18 -14.54 -12.02
C ARG A 265 11.15 -13.74 -12.79
N LEU A 266 10.13 -13.25 -12.09
CA LEU A 266 9.08 -12.41 -12.65
C LEU A 266 9.12 -11.04 -12.01
N VAL A 267 9.44 -10.03 -12.80
CA VAL A 267 9.38 -8.63 -12.40
C VAL A 267 8.11 -7.99 -12.97
N ILE A 268 7.30 -7.36 -12.12
CA ILE A 268 6.08 -6.67 -12.51
C ILE A 268 6.27 -5.19 -12.18
N THR A 269 6.21 -4.30 -13.18
CA THR A 269 6.31 -2.86 -12.91
C THR A 269 4.95 -2.26 -12.53
N CYS A 270 4.87 -1.32 -11.61
CA CYS A 270 3.63 -0.63 -11.24
C CYS A 270 3.88 0.88 -11.20
N GLY A 271 3.16 1.62 -12.03
CA GLY A 271 3.24 3.07 -12.05
C GLY A 271 2.57 3.69 -13.28
N PRO A 272 2.05 4.92 -13.17
CA PRO A 272 1.45 5.62 -14.29
C PRO A 272 2.37 5.77 -15.51
N SER A 273 1.78 6.11 -16.65
CA SER A 273 2.54 6.53 -17.83
C SER A 273 3.43 7.75 -17.47
N GLY A 274 4.68 7.77 -17.91
CA GLY A 274 5.64 8.82 -17.55
C GLY A 274 6.47 8.54 -16.29
N ALA A 275 6.19 7.47 -15.54
CA ALA A 275 6.91 7.13 -14.31
C ALA A 275 8.36 6.62 -14.51
N GLY A 276 8.88 6.56 -15.75
CA GLY A 276 10.25 6.10 -16.00
C GLY A 276 10.46 4.58 -16.11
N LYS A 277 9.38 3.77 -16.06
CA LYS A 277 9.42 2.29 -16.12
C LYS A 277 10.36 1.72 -17.18
N SER A 278 10.12 2.01 -18.45
CA SER A 278 10.87 1.40 -19.56
C SER A 278 12.35 1.80 -19.55
N SER A 279 12.66 3.06 -19.19
CA SER A 279 14.05 3.51 -19.03
C SER A 279 14.75 2.78 -17.86
N TRP A 280 14.04 2.63 -16.74
CA TRP A 280 14.55 1.91 -15.58
C TRP A 280 14.79 0.42 -15.90
N ILE A 281 13.86 -0.23 -16.62
CA ILE A 281 14.02 -1.63 -17.06
C ILE A 281 15.27 -1.77 -17.93
N ALA A 282 15.46 -0.91 -18.93
CA ALA A 282 16.60 -0.99 -19.84
C ALA A 282 17.95 -0.85 -19.10
N ASN A 283 18.00 0.01 -18.09
CA ASN A 283 19.23 0.28 -17.33
C ASN A 283 19.52 -0.79 -16.26
N ASN A 284 18.50 -1.40 -15.66
CA ASN A 284 18.67 -2.27 -14.49
C ASN A 284 18.45 -3.75 -14.79
N LEU A 285 17.74 -4.10 -15.85
CA LEU A 285 17.36 -5.47 -16.20
C LEU A 285 17.70 -5.86 -17.65
N PRO A 286 18.91 -5.58 -18.17
CA PRO A 286 19.26 -5.81 -19.58
C PRO A 286 19.21 -7.29 -20.01
N GLY A 287 19.28 -8.23 -19.05
CA GLY A 287 19.19 -9.67 -19.30
C GLY A 287 17.79 -10.26 -19.21
N TYR A 288 16.76 -9.46 -18.95
CA TYR A 288 15.37 -9.93 -18.80
C TYR A 288 14.63 -9.85 -20.14
N GLU A 289 13.81 -10.86 -20.44
CA GLU A 289 12.82 -10.74 -21.51
C GLU A 289 11.76 -9.72 -21.11
N VAL A 290 11.58 -8.66 -21.89
CA VAL A 290 10.58 -7.62 -21.61
C VAL A 290 9.30 -7.89 -22.41
N ILE A 291 8.21 -8.17 -21.70
CA ILE A 291 6.87 -8.29 -22.25
C ILE A 291 6.18 -6.93 -22.07
N SER A 292 6.23 -6.11 -23.13
CA SER A 292 5.61 -4.79 -23.19
C SER A 292 4.27 -4.85 -23.90
N LEU A 293 3.19 -4.51 -23.18
CA LEU A 293 1.85 -4.48 -23.78
C LEU A 293 1.73 -3.41 -24.87
N ASP A 294 2.47 -2.31 -24.77
CA ASP A 294 2.47 -1.24 -25.77
C ASP A 294 3.16 -1.69 -27.07
N ASP A 295 4.26 -2.44 -26.97
CA ASP A 295 4.96 -2.98 -28.14
C ASP A 295 4.12 -4.06 -28.83
N LEU A 296 3.48 -4.93 -28.07
CA LEU A 296 2.55 -5.93 -28.60
C LEU A 296 1.32 -5.30 -29.29
N ARG A 297 0.77 -4.20 -28.74
CA ARG A 297 -0.29 -3.42 -29.43
C ARG A 297 0.18 -2.90 -30.78
N THR A 298 1.42 -2.40 -30.86
CA THR A 298 1.99 -1.89 -32.10
C THR A 298 2.13 -2.99 -33.15
N GLY A 299 2.61 -4.17 -32.75
CA GLY A 299 2.78 -5.31 -33.66
C GLY A 299 1.46 -5.92 -34.15
N ILE A 300 0.43 -5.97 -33.30
CA ILE A 300 -0.85 -6.63 -33.62
C ILE A 300 -1.83 -5.66 -34.31
N ALA A 301 -1.97 -4.44 -33.81
CA ALA A 301 -2.97 -3.47 -34.28
C ALA A 301 -2.38 -2.34 -35.15
N GLY A 302 -1.06 -2.34 -35.39
CA GLY A 302 -0.37 -1.34 -36.21
C GLY A 302 -0.17 0.03 -35.55
N ARG A 303 -0.83 0.34 -34.42
CA ARG A 303 -0.64 1.59 -33.64
C ARG A 303 -0.78 1.35 -32.14
N ARG A 304 0.05 2.02 -31.32
CA ARG A 304 -0.02 1.97 -29.84
C ARG A 304 -1.36 2.42 -29.26
N SER A 305 -2.07 3.31 -29.96
CA SER A 305 -3.32 3.91 -29.49
C SER A 305 -4.57 3.08 -29.77
N ASP A 306 -4.47 2.01 -30.57
CA ASP A 306 -5.64 1.21 -30.95
C ASP A 306 -6.00 0.20 -29.83
N GLN A 307 -7.18 0.40 -29.22
CA GLN A 307 -7.69 -0.43 -28.12
C GLN A 307 -8.63 -1.55 -28.59
N SER A 308 -8.92 -1.65 -29.89
CA SER A 308 -9.88 -2.64 -30.45
C SER A 308 -9.45 -4.10 -30.26
N HIS A 309 -8.14 -4.36 -30.10
CA HIS A 309 -7.57 -5.71 -29.98
C HIS A 309 -6.98 -6.01 -28.58
N ASN A 310 -7.38 -5.28 -27.54
CA ASN A 310 -6.80 -5.41 -26.18
C ASN A 310 -6.83 -6.84 -25.63
N SER A 311 -7.90 -7.61 -25.88
CA SER A 311 -8.01 -9.00 -25.41
C SER A 311 -6.98 -9.92 -26.08
N GLN A 312 -6.74 -9.75 -27.38
CA GLN A 312 -5.76 -10.54 -28.13
C GLN A 312 -4.33 -10.21 -27.69
N VAL A 313 -4.03 -8.92 -27.51
CA VAL A 313 -2.73 -8.46 -26.99
C VAL A 313 -2.46 -9.05 -25.60
N LEU A 314 -3.45 -9.01 -24.70
CA LEU A 314 -3.29 -9.57 -23.36
C LEU A 314 -3.11 -11.09 -23.39
N GLN A 315 -3.82 -11.78 -24.29
CA GLN A 315 -3.69 -13.22 -24.45
C GLN A 315 -2.27 -13.59 -24.92
N ALA A 316 -1.78 -12.93 -25.98
CA ALA A 316 -0.43 -13.13 -26.49
C ALA A 316 0.64 -12.84 -25.41
N ALA A 317 0.51 -11.73 -24.68
CA ALA A 317 1.42 -11.38 -23.59
C ALA A 317 1.45 -12.45 -22.49
N LYS A 318 0.28 -13.00 -22.13
CA LYS A 318 0.19 -14.09 -21.14
C LYS A 318 0.83 -15.39 -21.64
N GLU A 319 0.70 -15.69 -22.92
CA GLU A 319 1.34 -16.87 -23.53
C GLU A 319 2.87 -16.74 -23.52
N MET A 320 3.39 -15.56 -23.87
CA MET A 320 4.81 -15.24 -23.75
C MET A 320 5.30 -15.38 -22.30
N LEU A 321 4.55 -14.84 -21.34
CA LEU A 321 4.89 -14.95 -19.92
C LEU A 321 4.95 -16.42 -19.48
N LYS A 322 3.94 -17.23 -19.82
CA LYS A 322 3.94 -18.67 -19.53
C LYS A 322 5.13 -19.39 -20.17
N ALA A 323 5.48 -19.05 -21.42
CA ALA A 323 6.62 -19.64 -22.10
C ALA A 323 7.95 -19.27 -21.42
N ALA A 324 8.12 -18.01 -21.00
CA ALA A 324 9.29 -17.56 -20.26
C ALA A 324 9.43 -18.27 -18.90
N LEU A 325 8.34 -18.32 -18.12
CA LEU A 325 8.31 -19.00 -16.81
C LEU A 325 8.63 -20.49 -16.92
N ARG A 326 8.06 -21.20 -17.91
CA ARG A 326 8.37 -22.62 -18.17
C ARG A 326 9.82 -22.86 -18.53
N ALA A 327 10.40 -21.94 -19.29
CA ALA A 327 11.81 -22.00 -19.69
C ALA A 327 12.76 -21.48 -18.59
N GLN A 328 12.25 -21.12 -17.40
CA GLN A 328 12.99 -20.52 -16.30
C GLN A 328 13.77 -19.24 -16.70
N ARG A 329 13.30 -18.54 -17.74
CA ARG A 329 13.94 -17.30 -18.21
C ARG A 329 13.47 -16.11 -17.38
N PRO A 330 14.37 -15.20 -16.99
CA PRO A 330 14.00 -13.99 -16.28
C PRO A 330 13.13 -13.10 -17.18
N VAL A 331 12.00 -12.63 -16.67
CA VAL A 331 10.99 -11.92 -17.46
C VAL A 331 10.44 -10.70 -16.72
N VAL A 332 10.27 -9.61 -17.44
CA VAL A 332 9.63 -8.37 -16.97
C VAL A 332 8.29 -8.22 -17.66
N TRP A 333 7.23 -7.98 -16.89
CA TRP A 333 5.95 -7.52 -17.40
C TRP A 333 5.91 -5.99 -17.33
N ASP A 334 6.21 -5.31 -18.46
CA ASP A 334 6.18 -3.85 -18.58
C ASP A 334 4.76 -3.39 -18.95
N ALA A 335 4.05 -2.91 -17.93
CA ALA A 335 2.77 -2.24 -18.06
C ALA A 335 2.56 -1.27 -16.89
N THR A 336 1.49 -0.50 -16.94
CA THR A 336 1.14 0.41 -15.83
C THR A 336 0.72 -0.33 -14.56
N ASN A 337 0.05 -1.49 -14.71
CA ASN A 337 -0.36 -2.40 -13.63
C ASN A 337 -1.06 -1.72 -12.43
N LEU A 338 -1.90 -0.74 -12.73
CA LEU A 338 -2.49 0.17 -11.73
C LEU A 338 -3.54 -0.48 -10.84
N ARG A 339 -4.20 -1.53 -11.32
CA ARG A 339 -5.27 -2.24 -10.60
C ARG A 339 -4.80 -3.51 -9.92
N ILE A 340 -5.24 -3.74 -8.69
CA ILE A 340 -4.84 -4.88 -7.87
C ILE A 340 -5.33 -6.21 -8.47
N ASP A 341 -6.52 -6.24 -9.08
CA ASP A 341 -7.07 -7.43 -9.71
C ASP A 341 -6.22 -7.94 -10.89
N PHE A 342 -5.55 -7.03 -11.59
CA PHE A 342 -4.62 -7.36 -12.65
C PHE A 342 -3.29 -7.86 -12.10
N ARG A 343 -2.72 -7.14 -11.12
CA ARG A 343 -1.46 -7.55 -10.47
C ARG A 343 -1.57 -8.91 -9.81
N LYS A 344 -2.65 -9.16 -9.05
CA LYS A 344 -2.91 -10.46 -8.40
C LYS A 344 -2.90 -11.62 -9.40
N ARG A 345 -3.47 -11.44 -10.60
CA ARG A 345 -3.47 -12.48 -11.65
C ARG A 345 -2.07 -12.75 -12.19
N LEU A 346 -1.24 -11.71 -12.36
CA LEU A 346 0.15 -11.86 -12.81
C LEU A 346 1.02 -12.50 -11.73
N ALA A 347 0.92 -12.00 -10.50
CA ALA A 347 1.65 -12.54 -9.35
C ALA A 347 1.28 -14.01 -9.11
N GLN A 348 -0.01 -14.35 -9.15
CA GLN A 348 -0.47 -15.74 -9.02
C GLN A 348 0.11 -16.64 -10.10
N LEU A 349 0.15 -16.19 -11.36
CA LEU A 349 0.81 -16.95 -12.41
C LEU A 349 2.30 -17.15 -12.12
N GLY A 350 2.99 -16.16 -11.54
CA GLY A 350 4.37 -16.34 -11.07
C GLY A 350 4.47 -17.40 -9.97
N PHE A 351 3.64 -17.31 -8.93
CA PHE A 351 3.62 -18.25 -7.80
C PHE A 351 3.34 -19.69 -8.24
N ASP A 352 2.42 -19.89 -9.21
CA ASP A 352 2.09 -21.21 -9.76
C ASP A 352 3.29 -21.88 -10.45
N TYR A 353 4.28 -21.10 -10.89
CA TYR A 353 5.53 -21.57 -11.50
C TYR A 353 6.72 -21.53 -10.52
N HIS A 354 6.47 -21.30 -9.22
CA HIS A 354 7.50 -21.05 -8.20
C HIS A 354 8.46 -19.92 -8.59
N ALA A 355 7.97 -18.90 -9.30
CA ALA A 355 8.76 -17.76 -9.68
C ALA A 355 9.06 -16.86 -8.47
N LEU A 356 10.25 -16.29 -8.43
CA LEU A 356 10.52 -15.14 -7.57
C LEU A 356 9.81 -13.91 -8.16
N VAL A 357 8.64 -13.59 -7.60
CA VAL A 357 7.82 -12.44 -8.00
C VAL A 357 8.30 -11.18 -7.27
N THR A 358 8.80 -10.22 -8.05
CA THR A 358 9.18 -8.88 -7.58
C THR A 358 8.24 -7.84 -8.18
N LEU A 359 7.64 -6.99 -7.36
CA LEU A 359 6.86 -5.83 -7.78
C LEU A 359 7.72 -4.56 -7.69
N VAL A 360 7.77 -3.76 -8.76
CA VAL A 360 8.58 -2.53 -8.82
C VAL A 360 7.66 -1.32 -8.83
N LEU A 361 7.65 -0.54 -7.74
CA LEU A 361 6.78 0.62 -7.54
C LEU A 361 7.52 1.91 -7.86
N PHE A 362 6.95 2.73 -8.72
CA PHE A 362 7.54 4.01 -9.10
C PHE A 362 6.87 5.15 -8.33
N HIS A 363 7.64 5.85 -7.51
CA HIS A 363 7.23 6.96 -6.64
C HIS A 363 7.36 8.32 -7.34
N THR A 364 7.25 8.36 -8.66
CA THR A 364 7.37 9.60 -9.43
C THR A 364 6.23 10.56 -9.05
N PRO A 365 6.53 11.79 -8.60
CA PRO A 365 5.49 12.77 -8.24
C PRO A 365 4.54 13.05 -9.39
N GLU A 366 3.28 13.34 -9.07
CA GLU A 366 2.26 13.64 -10.07
C GLU A 366 2.67 14.77 -11.02
N THR A 367 3.22 15.86 -10.49
CA THR A 367 3.72 17.00 -11.29
C THR A 367 4.76 16.56 -12.31
N SER A 368 5.69 15.69 -11.90
CA SER A 368 6.72 15.11 -12.76
C SER A 368 6.14 14.16 -13.80
N LEU A 369 5.09 13.38 -13.47
CA LEU A 369 4.40 12.53 -14.44
C LEU A 369 3.81 13.35 -15.59
N PHE A 370 3.10 14.43 -15.29
CA PHE A 370 2.52 15.30 -16.31
C PHE A 370 3.61 16.03 -17.10
N ALA A 371 4.64 16.57 -16.44
CA ALA A 371 5.76 17.23 -17.11
C ALA A 371 6.49 16.28 -18.07
N ARG A 372 6.82 15.06 -17.62
CA ARG A 372 7.45 14.03 -18.44
C ARG A 372 6.55 13.64 -19.60
N ASN A 373 5.25 13.46 -19.38
CA ASN A 373 4.32 13.08 -20.45
C ASN A 373 4.30 14.09 -21.60
N ARG A 374 4.31 15.41 -21.30
CA ARG A 374 4.34 16.46 -22.34
C ARG A 374 5.60 16.42 -23.21
N LEU A 375 6.71 15.91 -22.68
CA LEU A 375 8.02 15.85 -23.36
C LEU A 375 8.28 14.53 -24.11
N ARG A 376 7.39 13.54 -24.03
CA ARG A 376 7.59 12.23 -24.65
C ARG A 376 7.41 12.29 -26.17
N ALA A 377 8.15 11.45 -26.89
CA ALA A 377 7.96 11.23 -28.33
C ALA A 377 6.52 10.79 -28.68
N HIS A 378 5.89 10.03 -27.77
CA HIS A 378 4.50 9.60 -27.87
C HIS A 378 3.77 9.94 -26.57
N PRO A 379 3.25 11.19 -26.42
CA PRO A 379 2.49 11.58 -25.26
C PRO A 379 1.11 10.90 -25.27
N ILE A 380 0.58 10.58 -24.09
CA ILE A 380 -0.84 10.21 -23.96
C ILE A 380 -1.67 11.47 -23.64
N PRO A 381 -2.98 11.51 -23.96
CA PRO A 381 -3.84 12.61 -23.54
C PRO A 381 -3.78 12.82 -22.02
N GLU A 382 -3.76 14.07 -21.55
CA GLU A 382 -3.67 14.37 -20.12
C GLU A 382 -4.83 13.78 -19.32
N ALA A 383 -6.04 13.77 -19.89
CA ALA A 383 -7.19 13.08 -19.31
C ALA A 383 -6.96 11.57 -19.11
N ALA A 384 -6.20 10.91 -19.99
CA ALA A 384 -5.85 9.51 -19.83
C ALA A 384 -4.82 9.30 -18.71
N LEU A 385 -3.88 10.24 -18.52
CA LEU A 385 -2.94 10.22 -17.40
C LEU A 385 -3.65 10.51 -16.07
N ALA A 386 -4.54 11.49 -16.02
CA ALA A 386 -5.39 11.75 -14.86
C ALA A 386 -6.18 10.50 -14.47
N ARG A 387 -6.78 9.81 -15.47
CA ARG A 387 -7.45 8.52 -15.23
C ARG A 387 -6.53 7.44 -14.67
N HIS A 388 -5.24 7.43 -15.01
CA HIS A 388 -4.30 6.48 -14.39
C HIS A 388 -4.16 6.71 -12.88
N LEU A 389 -4.12 7.98 -12.45
CA LEU A 389 -4.05 8.35 -11.03
C LEU A 389 -5.37 8.01 -10.33
N GLU A 390 -6.50 8.28 -10.98
CA GLU A 390 -7.82 7.94 -10.45
C GLU A 390 -8.04 6.44 -10.24
N ILE A 391 -7.52 5.57 -11.11
CA ILE A 391 -7.71 4.11 -10.99
C ILE A 391 -6.56 3.40 -10.25
N LEU A 392 -5.54 4.14 -9.82
CA LEU A 392 -4.41 3.58 -9.10
C LEU A 392 -4.90 2.96 -7.79
N GLU A 393 -4.57 1.69 -7.60
CA GLU A 393 -4.70 0.98 -6.33
C GLU A 393 -3.28 0.69 -5.85
N TRP A 394 -2.82 1.45 -4.86
CA TRP A 394 -1.43 1.39 -4.42
C TRP A 394 -1.09 0.03 -3.82
N PRO A 395 0.01 -0.61 -4.26
CA PRO A 395 0.29 -1.98 -3.84
C PRO A 395 0.66 -2.13 -2.37
N THR A 396 0.34 -3.31 -1.83
CA THR A 396 0.72 -3.70 -0.47
C THR A 396 1.80 -4.80 -0.48
N PRO A 397 2.55 -4.94 0.62
CA PRO A 397 3.64 -5.93 0.73
C PRO A 397 3.24 -7.41 0.55
N ASP A 398 1.95 -7.75 0.50
CA ASP A 398 1.43 -9.13 0.33
C ASP A 398 1.23 -9.50 -1.14
N GLU A 399 1.35 -8.53 -2.04
CA GLU A 399 1.11 -8.79 -3.46
C GLU A 399 2.24 -9.58 -4.14
N ALA A 400 3.45 -9.61 -3.55
CA ALA A 400 4.65 -10.19 -4.14
C ALA A 400 5.60 -10.75 -3.07
N HIS A 401 6.63 -11.49 -3.48
CA HIS A 401 7.71 -11.90 -2.56
C HIS A 401 8.59 -10.71 -2.19
N ARG A 402 8.79 -9.80 -3.16
CA ARG A 402 9.59 -8.58 -2.99
C ARG A 402 8.89 -7.37 -3.57
N ILE A 403 9.11 -6.23 -2.94
CA ILE A 403 8.78 -4.92 -3.50
C ILE A 403 10.05 -4.07 -3.59
N TRP A 404 10.28 -3.48 -4.75
CA TRP A 404 11.33 -2.48 -4.97
C TRP A 404 10.67 -1.12 -5.17
N HIS A 405 11.10 -0.15 -4.37
CA HIS A 405 10.58 1.22 -4.44
C HIS A 405 11.59 2.06 -5.19
N ILE A 406 11.17 2.59 -6.33
CA ILE A 406 12.00 3.36 -7.25
C ILE A 406 11.57 4.82 -7.20
N GLY A 407 12.53 5.70 -6.98
CA GLY A 407 12.32 7.13 -6.91
C GLY A 407 12.18 7.78 -8.28
N GLU A 408 12.14 9.11 -8.28
CA GLU A 408 11.86 9.89 -9.48
C GLU A 408 12.95 9.72 -10.55
N ASP A 409 14.21 9.62 -10.13
CA ASP A 409 15.40 9.58 -10.99
C ASP A 409 15.85 8.14 -11.28
N GLY A 410 15.06 7.15 -10.85
CA GLY A 410 15.34 5.73 -11.05
C GLY A 410 16.19 5.11 -9.94
N GLU A 411 16.48 5.85 -8.87
CA GLU A 411 17.19 5.41 -7.69
C GLU A 411 16.34 4.45 -6.83
N MET A 412 17.01 3.50 -6.15
CA MET A 412 16.35 2.60 -5.22
C MET A 412 16.09 3.33 -3.89
N LEU A 413 14.83 3.55 -3.55
CA LEU A 413 14.41 4.15 -2.27
C LEU A 413 14.34 3.13 -1.14
N GLY A 414 13.99 1.89 -1.46
CA GLY A 414 13.83 0.83 -0.47
C GLY A 414 13.44 -0.51 -1.08
N ILE A 415 13.68 -1.58 -0.31
CA ILE A 415 13.34 -2.96 -0.67
C ILE A 415 12.54 -3.55 0.48
N GLU A 416 11.43 -4.21 0.16
CA GLU A 416 10.64 -4.97 1.12
C GLU A 416 10.63 -6.44 0.72
N SER A 417 11.27 -7.32 1.50
CA SER A 417 11.15 -8.79 1.35
C SER A 417 10.42 -9.37 2.55
N GLY A 418 9.14 -9.74 2.36
CA GLY A 418 8.31 -10.31 3.42
C GLY A 418 7.73 -9.31 4.44
N GLY A 419 7.82 -7.99 4.19
CA GLY A 419 7.22 -6.94 5.04
C GLY A 419 8.18 -5.79 5.37
N ARG A 420 7.87 -5.06 6.45
CA ARG A 420 8.68 -3.94 6.98
C ARG A 420 10.11 -4.42 7.27
N GLN A 421 11.09 -3.84 6.58
CA GLN A 421 12.53 -4.05 6.79
C GLN A 421 13.24 -2.72 7.06
#